data_AF-A0A519SQ91-F1
#
_entry.id   AF-A0A519SQ91-F1
#
_cell.length_a   1.000
_cell.length_b   1.000
_cell.length_c   1.000
_cell.angle_alpha   90.00
_cell.angle_beta   90.00
_cell.angle_gamma   90.00
#
_symmetry.space_group_name_H-M   'P 1'
#
loop_
_entity.id
_entity.type
_entity.pdbx_description
1 polymer ?
#
loop_
_entity_poly.entity_id
_entity_poly.type
_entity_poly.pdbx_seq_one_letter_code
_entity_poly.pdbx_strand_id
1 'polypeptide(L)'
;MEGIDSAFIQFQTLIKEIETYDHTIFSEQDTRVKVIDRIFTKVFGYDLADLLTEPGSGTGFIDYQILIKGVGKLVIEAKRDGLDFEIEPSYSGRGYNLDGPMFKNKVLKEGIAQTIYYAAQESIELGCLTNGKTWIIFRANRMGDGKKVSQGKGIVFSSLKSISEQFKLFYELLSPKSIEDLTYRAIFQELEGQEIRAKDFTQALKTEETIKLYENDDKNVLNGADVKIILVGKGERKAELEAIAAADGSGLVEFFGQQPKEIVMAALKHASAGYISLKSEPIFRFGVSPNKLWDYMLVALPVIFACQAGNDPVGDNRCGVSTDPESADSIASAILQLAQLSANERVEMGTRGRDAVLQ
;
A
#
# COMPACT_ATOMS: atom_id res chain seq x y z
N MET A 1 -12.35 9.08 14.14
CA MET A 1 -11.14 9.62 13.51
C MET A 1 -10.28 8.40 13.18
N GLU A 2 -10.22 8.02 11.91
CA GLU A 2 -9.52 6.79 11.49
C GLU A 2 -8.00 6.86 11.71
N GLY A 3 -7.40 5.68 11.87
CA GLY A 3 -6.09 5.38 12.48
C GLY A 3 -4.96 6.41 12.36
N ILE A 4 -4.64 6.90 11.15
CA ILE A 4 -3.44 7.73 10.92
C ILE A 4 -3.54 9.15 11.48
N ASP A 5 -4.69 9.81 11.37
CA ASP A 5 -4.85 11.19 11.86
C ASP A 5 -4.86 11.21 13.39
N SER A 6 -5.52 10.22 14.00
CA SER A 6 -5.49 10.00 15.45
C SER A 6 -4.06 9.71 15.91
N ALA A 7 -3.35 8.80 15.23
CA ALA A 7 -1.96 8.49 15.55
C ALA A 7 -1.05 9.72 15.42
N PHE A 8 -1.24 10.55 14.38
CA PHE A 8 -0.46 11.77 14.20
C PHE A 8 -0.69 12.76 15.36
N ILE A 9 -1.93 12.96 15.79
CA ILE A 9 -2.27 13.80 16.95
C ILE A 9 -1.61 13.26 18.23
N GLN A 10 -1.66 11.94 18.44
CA GLN A 10 -0.99 11.30 19.58
C GLN A 10 0.53 11.47 19.51
N PHE A 11 1.12 11.37 18.32
CA PHE A 11 2.54 11.60 18.10
C PHE A 11 2.97 13.03 18.41
N GLN A 12 2.20 14.03 17.93
CA GLN A 12 2.45 15.45 18.25
C GLN A 12 2.37 15.72 19.75
N THR A 13 1.40 15.10 20.43
CA THR A 13 1.25 15.19 21.89
C THR A 13 2.46 14.55 22.58
N LEU A 14 2.87 13.35 22.13
CA LEU A 14 4.00 12.63 22.68
C LEU A 14 5.32 13.40 22.54
N ILE A 15 5.60 14.03 21.39
CA ILE A 15 6.82 14.83 21.21
C ILE A 15 6.88 15.96 22.24
N LYS A 16 5.78 16.72 22.39
CA LYS A 16 5.71 17.81 23.37
C LYS A 16 5.93 17.31 24.79
N GLU A 17 5.41 16.13 25.13
CA GLU A 17 5.68 15.50 26.41
C GLU A 17 7.16 15.13 26.56
N ILE A 18 7.77 14.50 25.56
CA ILE A 18 9.19 14.12 25.57
C ILE A 18 10.08 15.34 25.81
N GLU A 19 9.79 16.48 25.17
CA GLU A 19 10.53 17.72 25.38
C GLU A 19 10.59 18.15 26.86
N THR A 20 9.57 17.84 27.67
CA THR A 20 9.55 18.19 29.10
C THR A 20 10.50 17.35 29.95
N TYR A 21 10.90 16.16 29.49
CA TYR A 21 11.76 15.23 30.23
C TYR A 21 12.93 14.67 29.42
N ASP A 22 13.24 15.21 28.24
CA ASP A 22 14.35 14.78 27.37
C ASP A 22 15.69 14.79 28.12
N HIS A 23 15.89 15.80 28.96
CA HIS A 23 17.04 15.93 29.87
C HIS A 23 17.15 14.80 30.92
N THR A 24 16.24 13.82 30.94
CA THR A 24 16.27 12.65 31.83
C THR A 24 16.49 11.34 31.09
N ILE A 25 16.68 11.37 29.76
CA ILE A 25 16.88 10.19 28.93
C ILE A 25 18.38 9.96 28.76
N PHE A 26 18.95 9.08 29.59
CA PHE A 26 20.40 8.85 29.61
C PHE A 26 20.79 7.41 29.28
N SER A 27 19.97 6.46 29.71
CA SER A 27 20.21 5.04 29.51
C SER A 27 19.37 4.48 28.36
N GLU A 28 19.75 3.31 27.88
CA GLU A 28 18.94 2.55 26.94
C GLU A 28 17.55 2.22 27.53
N GLN A 29 17.49 1.92 28.83
CA GLN A 29 16.22 1.66 29.51
C GLN A 29 15.31 2.90 29.59
N ASP A 30 15.90 4.09 29.74
CA ASP A 30 15.14 5.34 29.65
C ASP A 30 14.57 5.52 28.24
N THR A 31 15.39 5.33 27.20
CA THR A 31 14.97 5.41 25.80
C THR A 31 13.80 4.45 25.51
N ARG A 32 13.93 3.21 25.99
CA ARG A 32 12.91 2.16 25.90
C ARG A 32 11.56 2.63 26.47
N VAL A 33 11.54 2.96 27.76
CA VAL A 33 10.30 3.30 28.48
C VAL A 33 9.73 4.67 28.10
N LYS A 34 10.58 5.68 27.95
CA LYS A 34 10.15 7.08 27.78
C LYS A 34 9.86 7.44 26.33
N VAL A 35 10.34 6.66 25.36
CA VAL A 35 10.18 6.96 23.93
C VAL A 35 9.61 5.77 23.15
N ILE A 36 10.33 4.65 23.10
CA ILE A 36 9.99 3.52 22.21
C ILE A 36 8.64 2.91 22.59
N ASP A 37 8.47 2.52 23.86
CA ASP A 37 7.22 1.94 24.38
C ASP A 37 6.04 2.85 24.10
N ARG A 38 6.23 4.16 24.28
CA ARG A 38 5.19 5.17 24.10
C ARG A 38 4.82 5.37 22.63
N ILE A 39 5.78 5.26 21.71
CA ILE A 39 5.48 5.28 20.27
C ILE A 39 4.62 4.06 19.91
N PHE A 40 5.00 2.85 20.32
CA PHE A 40 4.20 1.68 19.96
C PHE A 40 2.81 1.66 20.65
N THR A 41 2.74 1.98 21.93
CA THR A 41 1.48 1.90 22.69
C THR A 41 0.57 3.12 22.49
N LYS A 42 1.08 4.35 22.61
CA LYS A 42 0.24 5.56 22.55
C LYS A 42 -0.01 6.05 21.12
N VAL A 43 0.99 5.92 20.24
CA VAL A 43 0.90 6.44 18.87
C VAL A 43 0.31 5.40 17.94
N PHE A 44 0.86 4.18 17.95
CA PHE A 44 0.38 3.10 17.08
C PHE A 44 -0.73 2.24 17.68
N GLY A 45 -0.98 2.35 18.99
CA GLY A 45 -2.07 1.63 19.65
C GLY A 45 -1.82 0.13 19.82
N TYR A 46 -0.57 -0.32 19.81
CA TYR A 46 -0.25 -1.71 20.12
C TYR A 46 -0.65 -2.03 21.57
N ASP A 47 -1.25 -3.20 21.79
CA ASP A 47 -1.48 -3.72 23.13
C ASP A 47 -0.14 -4.05 23.79
N LEU A 48 -0.01 -3.76 25.08
CA LEU A 48 1.16 -4.14 25.86
C LEU A 48 1.38 -5.65 25.87
N ALA A 49 0.31 -6.45 25.76
CA ALA A 49 0.40 -7.91 25.66
C ALA A 49 1.11 -8.36 24.37
N ASP A 50 1.08 -7.56 23.31
CA ASP A 50 1.70 -7.85 22.02
C ASP A 50 3.12 -7.27 21.90
N LEU A 51 3.56 -6.43 22.84
CA LEU A 51 4.89 -5.82 22.87
C LEU A 51 5.81 -6.62 23.82
N LEU A 52 6.41 -7.70 23.32
CA LEU A 52 7.34 -8.50 24.12
C LEU A 52 8.67 -7.78 24.29
N THR A 53 9.16 -7.72 25.53
CA THR A 53 10.47 -7.16 25.87
C THR A 53 11.41 -8.28 26.30
N GLU A 54 12.63 -8.27 25.78
CA GLU A 54 13.66 -9.27 26.10
C GLU A 54 13.25 -10.75 25.88
N PRO A 55 12.47 -11.13 24.83
CA PRO A 55 12.28 -12.53 24.55
C PRO A 55 13.61 -13.18 24.14
N GLY A 56 13.84 -14.41 24.61
CA GLY A 56 15.02 -15.19 24.25
C GLY A 56 14.97 -15.64 22.79
N SER A 57 16.06 -15.47 22.06
CA SER A 57 16.19 -15.89 20.67
C SER A 57 17.62 -16.36 20.38
N GLY A 58 17.77 -17.63 19.96
CA GLY A 58 19.07 -18.26 19.80
C GLY A 58 19.89 -18.24 21.10
N THR A 59 21.01 -17.52 21.10
CA THR A 59 21.92 -17.37 22.25
C THR A 59 21.80 -16.01 22.95
N GLY A 60 20.82 -15.18 22.58
CA GLY A 60 20.67 -13.81 23.07
C GLY A 60 19.22 -13.45 23.36
N PHE A 61 18.97 -12.15 23.52
CA PHE A 61 17.66 -11.58 23.80
C PHE A 61 17.38 -10.44 22.82
N ILE A 62 16.15 -10.39 22.33
CA ILE A 62 15.69 -9.32 21.45
C ILE A 62 15.20 -8.16 22.32
N ASP A 63 15.56 -6.90 22.04
CA ASP A 63 15.07 -5.80 22.89
C ASP A 63 13.54 -5.69 22.85
N TYR A 64 12.97 -5.79 21.64
CA TYR A 64 11.54 -5.97 21.44
C TYR A 64 11.19 -6.91 20.30
N GLN A 65 10.14 -7.69 20.52
CA GLN A 65 9.42 -8.42 19.49
C GLN A 65 7.94 -8.04 19.55
N ILE A 66 7.41 -7.50 18.45
CA ILE A 66 5.99 -7.17 18.35
C ILE A 66 5.23 -8.33 17.74
N LEU A 67 4.16 -8.73 18.40
CA LEU A 67 3.20 -9.71 17.94
C LEU A 67 2.02 -9.03 17.24
N ILE A 68 1.47 -9.71 16.23
CA ILE A 68 0.14 -9.40 15.71
C ILE A 68 -0.61 -10.72 15.61
N LYS A 69 -1.75 -10.82 16.29
CA LYS A 69 -2.54 -12.06 16.40
C LYS A 69 -1.70 -13.24 16.90
N GLY A 70 -0.82 -12.98 17.88
CA GLY A 70 0.05 -13.98 18.49
C GLY A 70 1.25 -14.42 17.64
N VAL A 71 1.48 -13.80 16.48
CA VAL A 71 2.61 -14.12 15.59
C VAL A 71 3.61 -12.97 15.61
N GLY A 72 4.89 -13.26 15.79
CA GLY A 72 5.94 -12.24 15.71
C GLY A 72 6.02 -11.61 14.32
N LYS A 73 6.02 -10.27 14.25
CA LYS A 73 5.99 -9.53 12.98
C LYS A 73 7.03 -8.43 12.85
N LEU A 74 7.57 -7.92 13.96
CA LEU A 74 8.60 -6.90 13.96
C LEU A 74 9.61 -7.17 15.07
N VAL A 75 10.89 -7.08 14.73
CA VAL A 75 12.00 -7.07 15.68
C VAL A 75 12.53 -5.64 15.81
N ILE A 76 12.75 -5.18 17.03
CA ILE A 76 13.34 -3.86 17.28
C ILE A 76 14.59 -4.04 18.12
N GLU A 77 15.68 -3.45 17.65
CA GLU A 77 16.92 -3.28 18.38
C GLU A 77 16.98 -1.83 18.88
N ALA A 78 17.04 -1.66 20.19
CA ALA A 78 17.16 -0.39 20.85
C ALA A 78 18.62 -0.10 21.19
N LYS A 79 19.03 1.17 21.06
CA LYS A 79 20.32 1.65 21.53
C LYS A 79 20.12 2.86 22.44
N ARG A 80 21.05 3.09 23.36
CA ARG A 80 21.08 4.34 24.15
C ARG A 80 21.15 5.59 23.26
N ASP A 81 20.46 6.64 23.68
CA ASP A 81 20.40 7.94 22.99
C ASP A 81 21.79 8.57 22.74
N GLY A 82 22.74 8.38 23.67
CA GLY A 82 24.10 8.93 23.58
C GLY A 82 25.02 8.31 22.51
N LEU A 83 24.52 7.34 21.72
CA LEU A 83 25.20 6.88 20.50
C LEU A 83 24.64 7.69 19.34
N ASP A 84 25.38 8.71 18.91
CA ASP A 84 25.03 9.49 17.73
C ASP A 84 25.15 8.56 16.50
N PHE A 85 24.04 8.36 15.81
CA PHE A 85 24.05 7.64 14.54
C PHE A 85 24.73 8.47 13.45
N GLU A 86 25.05 9.75 13.71
CA GLU A 86 25.75 10.67 12.81
C GLU A 86 25.00 10.84 11.47
N ILE A 87 23.67 10.83 11.53
CA ILE A 87 22.79 10.96 10.37
C ILE A 87 22.23 12.37 10.29
N GLU A 88 22.66 13.11 9.26
CA GLU A 88 22.14 14.45 8.99
C GLU A 88 20.63 14.47 8.69
N PRO A 89 19.89 15.49 9.14
CA PRO A 89 18.45 15.64 8.86
C PRO A 89 18.04 15.54 7.38
N SER A 90 18.91 15.99 6.47
CA SER A 90 18.68 15.95 5.02
C SER A 90 18.55 14.53 4.44
N TYR A 91 18.94 13.50 5.20
CA TYR A 91 18.82 12.10 4.80
C TYR A 91 17.52 11.43 5.26
N SER A 92 16.66 12.13 6.01
CA SER A 92 15.41 11.55 6.48
C SER A 92 14.42 11.28 5.34
N GLY A 93 13.66 10.18 5.43
CA GLY A 93 12.59 9.84 4.49
C GLY A 93 12.98 9.04 3.27
N ARG A 94 14.27 8.72 3.15
CA ARG A 94 14.83 8.10 1.93
C ARG A 94 15.35 6.71 2.24
N GLY A 95 15.32 5.84 1.23
CA GLY A 95 15.89 4.50 1.29
C GLY A 95 17.38 4.49 0.92
N TYR A 96 18.23 4.02 1.83
CA TYR A 96 19.67 3.85 1.61
C TYR A 96 20.03 2.37 1.57
N ASN A 97 21.02 1.98 0.78
CA ASN A 97 21.52 0.60 0.80
C ASN A 97 22.08 0.27 2.19
N LEU A 98 21.70 -0.87 2.75
CA LEU A 98 22.17 -1.32 4.08
C LEU A 98 23.68 -1.56 4.14
N ASP A 99 24.32 -1.91 3.02
CA ASP A 99 25.78 -2.00 2.86
C ASP A 99 26.43 -0.70 2.38
N GLY A 100 25.64 0.37 2.21
CA GLY A 100 26.05 1.67 1.73
C GLY A 100 26.82 2.50 2.76
N PRO A 101 27.38 3.65 2.34
CA PRO A 101 28.16 4.53 3.21
C PRO A 101 27.37 5.08 4.42
N MET A 102 26.04 5.17 4.30
CA MET A 102 25.14 5.67 5.35
C MET A 102 25.21 4.85 6.64
N PHE A 103 25.43 3.53 6.55
CA PHE A 103 25.40 2.62 7.70
C PHE A 103 26.77 2.05 8.05
N LYS A 104 27.86 2.76 7.67
CA LYS A 104 29.24 2.31 7.95
C LYS A 104 29.69 2.54 9.38
N ASN A 105 29.03 3.44 10.11
CA ASN A 105 29.31 3.63 11.54
C ASN A 105 29.21 2.29 12.28
N LYS A 106 30.18 1.99 13.15
CA LYS A 106 30.28 0.69 13.83
C LYS A 106 28.99 0.33 14.58
N VAL A 107 28.39 1.31 15.26
CA VAL A 107 27.15 1.13 16.04
C VAL A 107 25.99 0.74 15.13
N LEU A 108 25.83 1.45 14.00
CA LEU A 108 24.80 1.16 13.02
C LEU A 108 24.98 -0.22 12.40
N LYS A 109 26.22 -0.55 12.02
CA LYS A 109 26.55 -1.84 11.41
C LYS A 109 26.28 -3.01 12.36
N GLU A 110 26.69 -2.88 13.63
CA GLU A 110 26.45 -3.90 14.65
C GLU A 110 24.96 -4.02 14.98
N GLY A 111 24.26 -2.90 15.14
CA GLY A 111 22.82 -2.89 15.39
C GLY A 111 22.02 -3.53 14.25
N ILE A 112 22.30 -3.14 12.99
CA ILE A 112 21.65 -3.75 11.82
C ILE A 112 21.95 -5.25 11.75
N ALA A 113 23.19 -5.67 11.97
CA ALA A 113 23.55 -7.09 11.96
C ALA A 113 22.82 -7.88 13.06
N GLN A 114 22.67 -7.30 14.26
CA GLN A 114 21.94 -7.89 15.37
C GLN A 114 20.44 -8.01 15.07
N THR A 115 19.81 -6.96 14.52
CA THR A 115 18.42 -7.01 14.06
C THR A 115 18.22 -8.08 12.99
N ILE A 116 19.12 -8.19 12.01
CA ILE A 116 19.07 -9.23 10.96
C ILE A 116 19.18 -10.63 11.56
N TYR A 117 20.08 -10.82 12.52
CA TYR A 117 20.26 -12.11 13.18
C TYR A 117 18.99 -12.55 13.89
N TYR A 118 18.39 -11.70 14.72
CA TYR A 118 17.16 -12.04 15.44
C TYR A 118 15.97 -12.20 14.50
N ALA A 119 15.83 -11.33 13.50
CA ALA A 119 14.80 -11.46 12.46
C ALA A 119 14.90 -12.79 11.72
N ALA A 120 16.12 -13.28 11.46
CA ALA A 120 16.33 -14.59 10.85
C ALA A 120 15.97 -15.75 11.80
N GLN A 121 16.36 -15.68 13.07
CA GLN A 121 16.02 -16.72 14.07
C GLN A 121 14.50 -16.86 14.25
N GLU A 122 13.80 -15.73 14.32
CA GLU A 122 12.35 -15.70 14.55
C GLU A 122 11.51 -15.79 13.26
N SER A 123 12.14 -15.90 12.08
CA SER A 123 11.47 -15.84 10.77
C SER A 123 10.62 -14.58 10.57
N ILE A 124 11.06 -13.45 11.14
CA ILE A 124 10.42 -12.14 11.05
C ILE A 124 11.07 -11.32 9.94
N GLU A 125 10.25 -10.68 9.10
CA GLU A 125 10.76 -9.89 7.98
C GLU A 125 11.12 -8.45 8.34
N LEU A 126 10.28 -7.77 9.12
CA LEU A 126 10.48 -6.35 9.40
C LEU A 126 11.39 -6.17 10.61
N GLY A 127 12.39 -5.31 10.46
CA GLY A 127 13.32 -4.93 11.51
C GLY A 127 13.38 -3.43 11.69
N CYS A 128 13.64 -3.00 12.92
CA CYS A 128 13.89 -1.61 13.26
C CYS A 128 15.11 -1.49 14.17
N LEU A 129 16.01 -0.56 13.86
CA LEU A 129 17.07 -0.10 14.75
C LEU A 129 16.76 1.34 15.18
N THR A 130 16.76 1.61 16.47
CA THR A 130 16.44 2.95 16.98
C THR A 130 17.20 3.30 18.25
N ASN A 131 17.51 4.58 18.43
CA ASN A 131 17.97 5.14 19.72
C ASN A 131 16.90 6.04 20.38
N GLY A 132 15.64 5.92 19.94
CA GLY A 132 14.52 6.76 20.35
C GLY A 132 14.37 8.02 19.51
N LYS A 133 15.48 8.67 19.12
CA LYS A 133 15.47 9.87 18.26
C LYS A 133 15.56 9.51 16.78
N THR A 134 16.51 8.66 16.42
CA THR A 134 16.73 8.17 15.06
C THR A 134 16.16 6.79 14.90
N TRP A 135 15.44 6.56 13.79
CA TRP A 135 14.78 5.30 13.47
C TRP A 135 15.22 4.83 12.09
N ILE A 136 15.69 3.59 12.00
CA ILE A 136 16.07 2.93 10.76
C ILE A 136 15.21 1.69 10.61
N ILE A 137 14.37 1.66 9.58
CA ILE A 137 13.40 0.59 9.35
C ILE A 137 13.74 -0.12 8.04
N PHE A 138 13.78 -1.45 8.06
CA PHE A 138 14.24 -2.25 6.93
C PHE A 138 13.69 -3.67 6.95
N ARG A 139 13.75 -4.35 5.80
CA ARG A 139 13.47 -5.79 5.69
C ARG A 139 14.69 -6.56 6.20
N ALA A 140 14.65 -6.98 7.45
CA ALA A 140 15.72 -7.69 8.16
C ALA A 140 15.80 -9.19 7.84
N ASN A 141 14.75 -9.76 7.23
CA ASN A 141 14.77 -11.09 6.64
C ASN A 141 14.09 -11.06 5.27
N ARG A 142 14.56 -11.88 4.33
CA ARG A 142 14.17 -11.82 2.92
C ARG A 142 13.95 -13.21 2.33
N MET A 143 13.17 -14.02 3.03
CA MET A 143 12.90 -15.38 2.59
C MET A 143 12.28 -15.39 1.19
N GLY A 144 12.91 -16.13 0.27
CA GLY A 144 12.36 -16.44 -1.05
C GLY A 144 12.67 -15.43 -2.17
N ASP A 145 13.34 -14.30 -1.90
CA ASP A 145 13.67 -13.31 -2.94
C ASP A 145 15.10 -13.43 -3.51
N GLY A 146 15.92 -14.31 -2.94
CA GLY A 146 17.28 -14.61 -3.41
C GLY A 146 18.29 -13.47 -3.23
N LYS A 147 17.90 -12.34 -2.61
CA LYS A 147 18.77 -11.20 -2.35
C LYS A 147 19.35 -11.27 -0.94
N LYS A 148 20.60 -10.84 -0.77
CA LYS A 148 21.18 -10.67 0.56
C LYS A 148 20.46 -9.52 1.26
N VAL A 149 20.15 -9.70 2.55
CA VAL A 149 19.54 -8.63 3.36
C VAL A 149 20.37 -7.35 3.30
N SER A 150 21.69 -7.45 3.37
CA SER A 150 22.62 -6.31 3.30
C SER A 150 22.52 -5.48 2.01
N GLN A 151 21.99 -6.04 0.93
CA GLN A 151 21.80 -5.35 -0.36
C GLN A 151 20.45 -4.64 -0.45
N GLY A 152 19.56 -4.84 0.53
CA GLY A 152 18.28 -4.17 0.63
C GLY A 152 18.39 -2.72 1.08
N LYS A 153 17.23 -2.06 1.17
CA LYS A 153 17.12 -0.66 1.61
C LYS A 153 16.72 -0.55 3.08
N GLY A 154 17.29 0.45 3.77
CA GLY A 154 16.82 0.96 5.05
C GLY A 154 16.31 2.39 4.92
N ILE A 155 15.10 2.62 5.43
CA ILE A 155 14.47 3.94 5.49
C ILE A 155 14.86 4.59 6.81
N VAL A 156 15.34 5.83 6.74
CA VAL A 156 15.90 6.54 7.89
C VAL A 156 15.02 7.71 8.27
N PHE A 157 14.80 7.89 9.57
CA PHE A 157 14.25 9.10 10.17
C PHE A 157 15.25 9.58 11.22
N SER A 158 15.96 10.69 10.96
CA SER A 158 17.10 11.11 11.78
C SER A 158 16.70 11.80 13.10
N SER A 159 15.42 12.10 13.29
CA SER A 159 14.91 12.77 14.49
C SER A 159 13.40 12.59 14.63
N LEU A 160 12.87 12.81 15.84
CA LEU A 160 11.42 12.90 16.08
C LEU A 160 10.75 13.99 15.22
N LYS A 161 11.46 15.09 14.95
CA LYS A 161 10.99 16.15 14.04
C LYS A 161 10.85 15.62 12.60
N SER A 162 11.84 14.89 12.10
CA SER A 162 11.75 14.28 10.77
C SER A 162 10.63 13.25 10.66
N ILE A 163 10.35 12.51 11.74
CA ILE A 163 9.19 11.61 11.82
C ILE A 163 7.91 12.43 11.75
N SER A 164 7.82 13.57 12.45
CA SER A 164 6.65 14.44 12.36
C SER A 164 6.40 14.95 10.93
N GLU A 165 7.46 15.40 10.24
CA GLU A 165 7.38 15.90 8.85
C GLU A 165 6.99 14.79 7.85
N GLN A 166 7.32 13.53 8.16
CA GLN A 166 7.13 12.38 7.29
C GLN A 166 6.31 11.27 7.95
N PHE A 167 5.38 11.67 8.82
CA PHE A 167 4.69 10.75 9.72
C PHE A 167 3.90 9.69 8.98
N LYS A 168 3.39 10.06 7.81
CA LYS A 168 2.70 9.18 6.89
C LYS A 168 3.52 7.93 6.54
N LEU A 169 4.77 8.13 6.10
CA LEU A 169 5.68 7.03 5.77
C LEU A 169 6.03 6.22 7.03
N PHE A 170 6.29 6.89 8.15
CA PHE A 170 6.57 6.22 9.42
C PHE A 170 5.39 5.32 9.87
N TYR A 171 4.17 5.82 9.72
CA TYR A 171 2.93 5.09 10.03
C TYR A 171 2.69 3.92 9.08
N GLU A 172 2.97 4.08 7.79
CA GLU A 172 2.87 3.02 6.80
C GLU A 172 3.94 1.95 6.97
N LEU A 173 5.03 2.22 7.67
CA LEU A 173 6.04 1.20 7.97
C LEU A 173 5.72 0.42 9.24
N LEU A 174 5.11 1.04 10.26
CA LEU A 174 5.04 0.49 11.61
C LEU A 174 3.63 0.31 12.21
N SER A 175 2.57 0.80 11.55
CA SER A 175 1.22 0.61 12.08
C SER A 175 0.79 -0.88 12.10
N PRO A 176 -0.04 -1.31 13.06
CA PRO A 176 -0.46 -2.71 13.17
C PRO A 176 -1.06 -3.22 11.86
N LYS A 177 -1.94 -2.42 11.25
CA LYS A 177 -2.60 -2.77 9.99
C LYS A 177 -1.60 -2.93 8.83
N SER A 178 -0.61 -2.04 8.71
CA SER A 178 0.41 -2.15 7.66
C SER A 178 1.23 -3.43 7.80
N ILE A 179 1.66 -3.73 9.03
CA ILE A 179 2.47 -4.90 9.31
C ILE A 179 1.66 -6.18 9.11
N GLU A 180 0.38 -6.18 9.50
CA GLU A 180 -0.54 -7.30 9.29
C GLU A 180 -0.76 -7.60 7.80
N ASP A 181 -1.10 -6.56 7.04
CA ASP A 181 -1.42 -6.65 5.60
C ASP A 181 -0.14 -6.70 4.73
N LEU A 182 1.04 -6.59 5.35
CA LEU A 182 2.36 -6.59 4.72
C LEU A 182 2.54 -5.46 3.68
N THR A 183 1.80 -4.35 3.81
CA THR A 183 1.82 -3.26 2.84
C THR A 183 3.14 -2.49 2.84
N TYR A 184 3.87 -2.48 3.96
CA TYR A 184 5.25 -1.96 4.04
C TYR A 184 6.18 -2.60 3.00
N ARG A 185 5.93 -3.85 2.56
CA ARG A 185 6.77 -4.53 1.56
C ARG A 185 6.78 -3.78 0.23
N ALA A 186 5.64 -3.23 -0.17
CA ALA A 186 5.53 -2.48 -1.42
C ALA A 186 6.48 -1.28 -1.42
N ILE A 187 6.56 -0.56 -0.30
CA ILE A 187 7.46 0.59 -0.12
C ILE A 187 8.92 0.18 -0.36
N PHE A 188 9.36 -0.93 0.24
CA PHE A 188 10.73 -1.41 0.04
C PHE A 188 10.98 -1.93 -1.37
N GLN A 189 10.00 -2.59 -2.00
CA GLN A 189 10.11 -3.06 -3.37
C GLN A 189 10.30 -1.90 -4.35
N GLU A 190 9.50 -0.84 -4.21
CA GLU A 190 9.63 0.38 -5.00
C GLU A 190 11.00 1.05 -4.82
N LEU A 191 11.45 1.21 -3.57
CA LEU A 191 12.78 1.77 -3.27
C LEU A 191 13.93 0.93 -3.85
N GLU A 192 13.71 -0.36 -4.06
CA GLU A 192 14.66 -1.29 -4.66
C GLU A 192 14.55 -1.37 -6.19
N GLY A 193 13.75 -0.49 -6.80
CA GLY A 193 13.53 -0.46 -8.24
C GLY A 193 12.76 -1.68 -8.77
N GLN A 194 12.08 -2.41 -7.88
CA GLN A 194 11.10 -3.40 -8.32
C GLN A 194 9.81 -2.65 -8.64
N GLU A 195 9.37 -2.75 -9.90
CA GLU A 195 8.00 -2.40 -10.23
C GLU A 195 7.06 -3.18 -9.31
N ILE A 196 6.27 -2.47 -8.51
CA ILE A 196 5.20 -3.09 -7.73
C ILE A 196 4.16 -3.58 -8.74
N ARG A 197 4.33 -4.82 -9.21
CA ARG A 197 3.24 -5.60 -9.78
C ARG A 197 2.46 -6.14 -8.60
N ALA A 198 1.44 -5.41 -8.18
CA ALA A 198 0.57 -5.81 -7.08
C ALA A 198 -0.10 -7.15 -7.44
N LYS A 199 0.52 -8.27 -7.07
CA LYS A 199 0.07 -9.60 -7.51
C LYS A 199 -1.26 -10.03 -6.88
N ASP A 200 -1.74 -9.35 -5.86
CA ASP A 200 -3.00 -9.70 -5.18
C ASP A 200 -3.94 -8.49 -5.05
N PHE A 201 -4.44 -7.96 -6.17
CA PHE A 201 -5.75 -7.30 -6.18
C PHE A 201 -6.83 -8.37 -6.38
N THR A 202 -7.02 -9.23 -5.39
CA THR A 202 -8.27 -9.99 -5.28
C THR A 202 -9.29 -9.13 -4.57
N GLN A 203 -10.36 -8.83 -5.31
CA GLN A 203 -11.59 -8.10 -4.95
C GLN A 203 -11.52 -6.57 -5.00
N ALA A 204 -12.13 -6.03 -6.05
CA ALA A 204 -12.82 -4.76 -5.95
C ALA A 204 -14.00 -4.93 -4.97
N LEU A 205 -13.93 -4.29 -3.81
CA LEU A 205 -15.10 -4.02 -2.97
C LEU A 205 -15.94 -2.97 -3.71
N LYS A 206 -17.05 -3.42 -4.31
CA LYS A 206 -18.02 -2.53 -4.98
C LYS A 206 -18.90 -1.86 -3.91
N THR A 207 -18.87 -0.53 -3.86
CA THR A 207 -19.62 0.29 -2.89
C THR A 207 -21.14 0.25 -3.13
N GLU A 208 -21.90 0.67 -2.12
CA GLU A 208 -23.36 0.88 -2.21
C GLU A 208 -23.76 1.90 -3.30
N GLU A 209 -22.86 2.77 -3.75
CA GLU A 209 -23.15 3.76 -4.80
C GLU A 209 -23.07 3.18 -6.22
N THR A 210 -22.29 2.11 -6.44
CA THR A 210 -22.38 1.32 -7.69
C THR A 210 -23.77 0.69 -7.84
N ILE A 211 -24.51 0.53 -6.74
CA ILE A 211 -25.87 -0.02 -6.74
C ILE A 211 -26.93 1.05 -7.05
N LYS A 212 -26.64 2.33 -6.81
CA LYS A 212 -27.56 3.42 -7.19
C LYS A 212 -27.64 3.67 -8.70
N LEU A 213 -26.69 3.14 -9.50
CA LEU A 213 -26.86 3.02 -10.96
C LEU A 213 -28.12 2.24 -11.36
N TYR A 214 -28.69 1.46 -10.43
CA TYR A 214 -29.82 0.57 -10.68
C TYR A 214 -31.16 1.08 -10.14
N GLU A 215 -31.23 2.27 -9.52
CA GLU A 215 -32.47 2.82 -8.93
C GLU A 215 -33.10 3.97 -9.72
N ASN A 216 -32.58 4.34 -10.90
CA ASN A 216 -33.24 5.34 -11.76
C ASN A 216 -34.14 4.69 -12.82
N ASP A 217 -35.42 4.96 -12.65
CA ASP A 217 -36.63 4.43 -13.30
C ASP A 217 -36.77 4.72 -14.82
N ASP A 218 -35.69 5.00 -15.55
CA ASP A 218 -35.73 5.37 -16.97
C ASP A 218 -35.04 4.33 -17.89
N LYS A 219 -35.79 3.25 -18.11
CA LYS A 219 -36.01 2.57 -19.40
C LYS A 219 -34.86 2.61 -20.42
N ASN A 220 -34.12 1.50 -20.50
CA ASN A 220 -33.58 0.88 -21.74
C ASN A 220 -32.78 1.75 -22.73
N VAL A 221 -32.31 2.94 -22.36
CA VAL A 221 -31.54 3.78 -23.26
C VAL A 221 -30.51 4.59 -22.48
N LEU A 222 -29.29 4.07 -22.38
CA LEU A 222 -28.11 4.95 -22.36
C LEU A 222 -28.02 5.60 -23.75
N ASN A 223 -28.83 6.63 -24.01
CA ASN A 223 -28.81 7.57 -25.15
C ASN A 223 -28.29 7.00 -26.50
N GLY A 224 -28.93 5.96 -27.05
CA GLY A 224 -28.75 5.54 -28.45
C GLY A 224 -27.50 4.71 -28.79
N ALA A 225 -26.76 4.21 -27.80
CA ALA A 225 -25.62 3.33 -28.02
C ALA A 225 -25.90 1.87 -27.59
N ASP A 226 -25.56 0.91 -28.44
CA ASP A 226 -25.63 -0.54 -28.12
C ASP A 226 -24.46 -0.92 -27.20
N VAL A 227 -24.73 -0.94 -25.89
CA VAL A 227 -23.73 -1.19 -24.85
C VAL A 227 -24.05 -2.50 -24.14
N LYS A 228 -23.02 -3.32 -23.89
CA LYS A 228 -23.11 -4.51 -23.05
C LYS A 228 -21.95 -4.56 -22.07
N ILE A 229 -22.25 -4.81 -20.80
CA ILE A 229 -21.28 -4.86 -19.70
C ILE A 229 -21.04 -6.32 -19.33
N ILE A 230 -19.79 -6.77 -19.45
CA ILE A 230 -19.40 -8.14 -19.13
C ILE A 230 -18.58 -8.12 -17.84
N LEU A 231 -19.09 -8.79 -16.80
CA LEU A 231 -18.45 -8.89 -15.50
C LEU A 231 -17.93 -10.31 -15.27
N VAL A 232 -16.60 -10.47 -15.26
CA VAL A 232 -15.93 -11.77 -15.05
C VAL A 232 -15.26 -11.80 -13.68
N GLY A 233 -15.62 -12.79 -12.86
CA GLY A 233 -14.90 -13.09 -11.61
C GLY A 233 -15.79 -13.45 -10.43
N LYS A 234 -15.19 -13.32 -9.24
CA LYS A 234 -15.87 -13.45 -7.94
C LYS A 234 -16.12 -12.07 -7.35
N GLY A 235 -17.19 -11.93 -6.57
CA GLY A 235 -17.50 -10.72 -5.83
C GLY A 235 -18.46 -11.06 -4.70
N GLU A 236 -18.29 -10.45 -3.54
CA GLU A 236 -19.11 -10.73 -2.34
C GLU A 236 -20.58 -10.41 -2.59
N ARG A 237 -20.83 -9.36 -3.37
CA ARG A 237 -22.15 -8.88 -3.78
C ARG A 237 -22.62 -9.43 -5.12
N LYS A 238 -21.99 -10.49 -5.64
CA LYS A 238 -22.33 -11.02 -6.97
C LYS A 238 -23.80 -11.43 -7.06
N ALA A 239 -24.30 -12.16 -6.07
CA ALA A 239 -25.68 -12.63 -6.06
C ALA A 239 -26.69 -11.48 -6.01
N GLU A 240 -26.40 -10.42 -5.25
CA GLU A 240 -27.20 -9.21 -5.19
C GLU A 240 -27.25 -8.50 -6.55
N LEU A 241 -26.10 -8.32 -7.20
CA LEU A 241 -26.01 -7.69 -8.52
C LEU A 241 -26.67 -8.52 -9.63
N GLU A 242 -26.58 -9.85 -9.57
CA GLU A 242 -27.29 -10.75 -10.48
C GLU A 242 -28.81 -10.64 -10.32
N ALA A 243 -29.30 -10.52 -9.08
CA ALA A 243 -30.72 -10.32 -8.82
C ALA A 243 -31.21 -8.97 -9.35
N ILE A 244 -30.42 -7.90 -9.18
CA ILE A 244 -30.73 -6.57 -9.71
C ILE A 244 -30.77 -6.59 -11.24
N ALA A 245 -29.76 -7.17 -11.89
CA ALA A 245 -29.71 -7.25 -13.36
C ALA A 245 -30.85 -8.11 -13.94
N ALA A 246 -31.24 -9.18 -13.23
CA ALA A 246 -32.38 -10.02 -13.61
C ALA A 246 -33.72 -9.29 -13.47
N ALA A 247 -33.88 -8.46 -12.43
CA ALA A 247 -35.08 -7.66 -12.22
C ALA A 247 -35.22 -6.53 -13.26
N ASP A 248 -34.10 -5.90 -13.64
CA ASP A 248 -34.05 -4.89 -14.70
C ASP A 248 -34.40 -5.46 -16.08
N GLY A 249 -33.91 -6.68 -16.39
CA GLY A 249 -34.33 -7.43 -17.58
C GLY A 249 -33.88 -6.85 -18.92
N SER A 250 -33.06 -5.79 -18.93
CA SER A 250 -32.54 -5.16 -20.17
C SER A 250 -31.53 -6.03 -20.92
N GLY A 251 -30.88 -6.97 -20.23
CA GLY A 251 -29.74 -7.72 -20.77
C GLY A 251 -28.44 -6.91 -20.89
N LEU A 252 -28.41 -5.69 -20.32
CA LEU A 252 -27.26 -4.79 -20.33
C LEU A 252 -26.03 -5.38 -19.65
N VAL A 253 -26.22 -6.17 -18.58
CA VAL A 253 -25.12 -6.73 -17.78
C VAL A 253 -25.15 -8.26 -17.82
N GLU A 254 -24.00 -8.86 -18.11
CA GLU A 254 -23.82 -10.32 -18.10
C GLU A 254 -22.69 -10.73 -17.15
N PHE A 255 -22.96 -11.74 -16.34
CA PHE A 255 -22.04 -12.22 -15.30
C PHE A 255 -21.43 -13.56 -15.69
N PHE A 256 -20.10 -13.65 -15.59
CA PHE A 256 -19.37 -14.90 -15.74
C PHE A 256 -18.63 -15.21 -14.44
N GLY A 257 -18.52 -16.50 -14.12
CA GLY A 257 -17.69 -16.98 -13.01
C GLY A 257 -16.21 -16.66 -13.22
N GLN A 258 -15.39 -17.06 -12.25
CA GLN A 258 -13.94 -16.98 -12.40
C GLN A 258 -13.48 -17.85 -13.59
N GLN A 259 -12.71 -17.25 -14.49
CA GLN A 259 -12.14 -17.93 -15.67
C GLN A 259 -10.61 -17.94 -15.58
N PRO A 260 -9.95 -18.94 -16.19
CA PRO A 260 -8.51 -18.93 -16.42
C PRO A 260 -8.04 -17.64 -17.10
N LYS A 261 -6.83 -17.19 -16.77
CA LYS A 261 -6.27 -15.93 -17.24
C LYS A 261 -6.20 -15.87 -18.77
N GLU A 262 -5.85 -16.98 -19.41
CA GLU A 262 -5.73 -17.12 -20.86
C GLU A 262 -7.08 -16.88 -21.55
N ILE A 263 -8.17 -17.38 -20.96
CA ILE A 263 -9.54 -17.19 -21.46
C ILE A 263 -9.95 -15.72 -21.32
N VAL A 264 -9.67 -15.09 -20.17
CA VAL A 264 -9.93 -13.66 -19.97
C VAL A 264 -9.16 -12.82 -20.99
N MET A 265 -7.87 -13.07 -21.17
CA MET A 265 -7.03 -12.34 -22.13
C MET A 265 -7.49 -12.54 -23.58
N ALA A 266 -7.99 -13.73 -23.93
CA ALA A 266 -8.58 -13.96 -25.25
C ALA A 266 -9.90 -13.18 -25.42
N ALA A 267 -10.76 -13.17 -24.40
CA ALA A 267 -12.03 -12.44 -24.42
C ALA A 267 -11.83 -10.92 -24.52
N LEU A 268 -10.83 -10.36 -23.83
CA LEU A 268 -10.53 -8.92 -23.87
C LEU A 268 -10.22 -8.41 -25.29
N LYS A 269 -9.69 -9.25 -26.19
CA LYS A 269 -9.45 -8.87 -27.60
C LYS A 269 -10.73 -8.55 -28.38
N HIS A 270 -11.88 -8.98 -27.86
CA HIS A 270 -13.19 -8.73 -28.45
C HIS A 270 -13.97 -7.63 -27.73
N ALA A 271 -13.41 -7.07 -26.64
CA ALA A 271 -14.02 -5.96 -25.94
C ALA A 271 -13.74 -4.62 -26.64
N SER A 272 -14.60 -3.63 -26.39
CA SER A 272 -14.42 -2.26 -26.92
C SER A 272 -13.72 -1.33 -25.93
N ALA A 273 -13.77 -1.64 -24.63
CA ALA A 273 -13.13 -0.89 -23.56
C ALA A 273 -12.90 -1.80 -22.34
N GLY A 274 -11.89 -1.47 -21.54
CA GLY A 274 -11.70 -2.01 -20.19
C GLY A 274 -12.38 -1.10 -19.16
N TYR A 275 -12.94 -1.68 -18.10
CA TYR A 275 -13.43 -0.92 -16.95
C TYR A 275 -12.76 -1.42 -15.68
N ILE A 276 -12.29 -0.46 -14.88
CA ILE A 276 -11.81 -0.72 -13.55
C ILE A 276 -12.35 0.31 -12.58
N SER A 277 -12.78 -0.17 -11.43
CA SER A 277 -13.13 0.66 -10.30
C SER A 277 -12.53 0.10 -9.03
N LEU A 278 -12.10 1.00 -8.17
CA LEU A 278 -11.72 0.75 -6.80
C LEU A 278 -12.45 1.77 -5.93
N LYS A 279 -13.06 1.31 -4.83
CA LYS A 279 -13.66 2.17 -3.81
C LYS A 279 -12.65 3.22 -3.36
N SER A 280 -13.04 4.48 -3.26
CA SER A 280 -12.11 5.53 -2.81
C SER A 280 -11.62 5.21 -1.39
N GLU A 281 -10.30 5.10 -1.23
CA GLU A 281 -9.64 4.82 0.04
C GLU A 281 -8.43 5.75 0.19
N PRO A 282 -8.16 6.32 1.39
CA PRO A 282 -7.07 7.29 1.59
C PRO A 282 -5.67 6.77 1.19
N ILE A 283 -5.47 5.45 1.13
CA ILE A 283 -4.23 4.80 0.71
C ILE A 283 -3.96 4.98 -0.79
N PHE A 284 -4.98 5.20 -1.63
CA PHE A 284 -4.82 5.32 -3.07
C PHE A 284 -4.14 6.61 -3.52
N ARG A 285 -4.06 7.64 -2.66
CA ARG A 285 -3.32 8.89 -2.97
C ARG A 285 -1.81 8.71 -3.22
N PHE A 286 -1.26 7.53 -2.99
CA PHE A 286 0.11 7.16 -3.37
C PHE A 286 0.22 6.47 -4.73
N GLY A 287 -0.94 6.24 -5.32
CA GLY A 287 -1.09 5.55 -6.57
C GLY A 287 -1.63 4.14 -6.40
N VAL A 288 -2.18 3.63 -7.49
CA VAL A 288 -2.67 2.27 -7.62
C VAL A 288 -2.05 1.65 -8.87
N SER A 289 -1.74 0.36 -8.77
CA SER A 289 -1.22 -0.43 -9.90
C SER A 289 -2.03 -1.73 -10.03
N PRO A 290 -3.33 -1.63 -10.34
CA PRO A 290 -4.18 -2.81 -10.38
C PRO A 290 -3.89 -3.64 -11.64
N ASN A 291 -3.70 -4.96 -11.48
CA ASN A 291 -3.35 -5.86 -12.60
C ASN A 291 -4.26 -5.71 -13.82
N LYS A 292 -5.58 -5.56 -13.60
CA LYS A 292 -6.56 -5.43 -14.68
C LYS A 292 -6.33 -4.19 -15.55
N LEU A 293 -5.87 -3.08 -14.98
CA LEU A 293 -5.58 -1.87 -15.75
C LEU A 293 -4.50 -2.15 -16.80
N TRP A 294 -3.39 -2.74 -16.35
CA TRP A 294 -2.27 -3.09 -17.23
C TRP A 294 -2.65 -4.16 -18.24
N ASP A 295 -3.51 -5.11 -17.87
CA ASP A 295 -4.04 -6.10 -18.81
C ASP A 295 -4.81 -5.44 -19.95
N TYR A 296 -5.69 -4.47 -19.64
CA TYR A 296 -6.45 -3.73 -20.65
C TYR A 296 -5.54 -2.90 -21.55
N MET A 297 -4.58 -2.18 -20.95
CA MET A 297 -3.60 -1.39 -21.69
C MET A 297 -2.75 -2.28 -22.61
N LEU A 298 -2.25 -3.41 -22.11
CA LEU A 298 -1.43 -4.34 -22.89
C LEU A 298 -2.13 -4.89 -24.14
N VAL A 299 -3.45 -5.13 -24.07
CA VAL A 299 -4.24 -5.58 -25.23
C VAL A 299 -4.78 -4.42 -26.10
N ALA A 300 -4.32 -3.20 -25.86
CA ALA A 300 -4.73 -1.98 -26.57
C ALA A 300 -6.23 -1.65 -26.47
N LEU A 301 -6.82 -1.81 -25.28
CA LEU A 301 -8.16 -1.30 -24.99
C LEU A 301 -8.11 0.10 -24.38
N PRO A 302 -9.00 1.02 -24.79
CA PRO A 302 -9.23 2.23 -24.00
C PRO A 302 -9.83 1.85 -22.64
N VAL A 303 -9.46 2.56 -21.58
CA VAL A 303 -9.84 2.20 -20.21
C VAL A 303 -10.73 3.25 -19.56
N ILE A 304 -11.83 2.83 -18.93
CA ILE A 304 -12.58 3.65 -17.98
C ILE A 304 -11.96 3.42 -16.60
N PHE A 305 -11.34 4.46 -16.06
CA PHE A 305 -10.60 4.43 -14.79
C PHE A 305 -11.39 5.15 -13.70
N ALA A 306 -12.26 4.40 -13.02
CA ALA A 306 -13.07 4.90 -11.93
C ALA A 306 -12.32 4.66 -10.60
N CYS A 307 -11.19 5.35 -10.42
CA CYS A 307 -10.33 5.21 -9.26
C CYS A 307 -9.81 6.59 -8.84
N GLN A 308 -9.94 6.92 -7.57
CA GLN A 308 -9.37 8.15 -7.01
C GLN A 308 -8.01 7.83 -6.38
N ALA A 309 -6.93 8.05 -7.14
CA ALA A 309 -5.57 7.70 -6.74
C ALA A 309 -4.57 8.84 -6.98
N GLY A 310 -3.36 8.70 -6.44
CA GLY A 310 -2.26 9.65 -6.61
C GLY A 310 -1.61 9.63 -7.99
N ASN A 311 -1.83 8.55 -8.73
CA ASN A 311 -1.48 8.42 -10.13
C ASN A 311 -2.77 8.25 -10.95
N ASP A 312 -2.73 8.70 -12.20
CA ASP A 312 -3.77 8.42 -13.19
C ASP A 312 -3.11 7.93 -14.48
N PRO A 313 -2.68 6.65 -14.53
CA PRO A 313 -2.00 6.13 -15.72
C PRO A 313 -2.85 6.24 -17.00
N VAL A 314 -4.17 6.30 -16.86
CA VAL A 314 -5.10 6.43 -17.98
C VAL A 314 -5.13 7.86 -18.51
N GLY A 315 -5.26 8.83 -17.61
CA GLY A 315 -5.17 10.26 -17.93
C GLY A 315 -3.78 10.65 -18.44
N ASP A 316 -2.72 10.23 -17.76
CA ASP A 316 -1.32 10.53 -18.07
C ASP A 316 -0.94 10.07 -19.49
N ASN A 317 -1.40 8.88 -19.89
CA ASN A 317 -1.14 8.31 -21.22
C ASN A 317 -2.24 8.61 -22.24
N ARG A 318 -3.29 9.34 -21.85
CA ARG A 318 -4.48 9.64 -22.66
C ARG A 318 -5.07 8.39 -23.31
N CYS A 319 -5.10 7.27 -22.59
CA CYS A 319 -5.50 5.96 -23.10
C CYS A 319 -6.89 5.52 -22.58
N GLY A 320 -7.75 6.49 -22.26
CA GLY A 320 -9.07 6.23 -21.71
C GLY A 320 -9.70 7.46 -21.08
N VAL A 321 -10.64 7.24 -20.16
CA VAL A 321 -11.39 8.26 -19.44
C VAL A 321 -11.37 7.96 -17.95
N SER A 322 -10.92 8.91 -17.14
CA SER A 322 -10.93 8.81 -15.68
C SER A 322 -12.21 9.40 -15.12
N THR A 323 -12.80 8.71 -14.13
CA THR A 323 -14.10 9.09 -13.56
C THR A 323 -14.05 9.03 -12.04
N ASP A 324 -15.03 9.66 -11.40
CA ASP A 324 -15.21 9.53 -9.95
C ASP A 324 -15.75 8.11 -9.62
N PRO A 325 -15.04 7.31 -8.79
CA PRO A 325 -15.50 5.97 -8.38
C PRO A 325 -16.85 5.97 -7.66
N GLU A 326 -17.20 7.05 -6.97
CA GLU A 326 -18.39 7.16 -6.14
C GLU A 326 -19.56 7.83 -6.89
N SER A 327 -19.36 8.19 -8.18
CA SER A 327 -20.40 8.81 -9.01
C SER A 327 -20.86 7.89 -10.14
N ALA A 328 -22.03 7.29 -9.94
CA ALA A 328 -22.81 6.59 -10.96
C ALA A 328 -22.88 7.36 -12.30
N ASP A 329 -23.28 8.63 -12.23
CA ASP A 329 -23.45 9.48 -13.41
C ASP A 329 -22.13 9.76 -14.15
N SER A 330 -21.03 9.92 -13.41
CA SER A 330 -19.69 10.10 -13.98
C SER A 330 -19.26 8.86 -14.77
N ILE A 331 -19.48 7.67 -14.21
CA ILE A 331 -19.18 6.39 -14.86
C ILE A 331 -20.04 6.20 -16.11
N ALA A 332 -21.36 6.43 -16.01
CA ALA A 332 -22.27 6.31 -17.15
C ALA A 332 -21.91 7.28 -18.29
N SER A 333 -21.51 8.50 -17.96
CA SER A 333 -21.05 9.50 -18.93
C SER A 333 -19.79 9.06 -19.66
N ALA A 334 -18.82 8.43 -18.97
CA ALA A 334 -17.62 7.91 -19.61
C ALA A 334 -17.89 6.70 -20.52
N ILE A 335 -18.83 5.82 -20.13
CA ILE A 335 -19.28 4.73 -21.01
C ILE A 335 -19.86 5.30 -22.30
N LEU A 336 -20.76 6.27 -22.19
CA LEU A 336 -21.36 6.94 -23.35
C LEU A 336 -20.32 7.66 -24.21
N GLN A 337 -19.37 8.35 -23.60
CA GLN A 337 -18.28 9.01 -24.30
C GLN A 337 -17.48 8.02 -25.16
N LEU A 338 -17.06 6.88 -24.59
CA LEU A 338 -16.33 5.87 -25.35
C LEU A 338 -17.19 5.18 -26.42
N ALA A 339 -18.49 5.01 -26.16
CA ALA A 339 -19.42 4.43 -27.13
C ALA A 339 -19.63 5.34 -28.36
N GLN A 340 -19.59 6.66 -28.17
CA GLN A 340 -19.74 7.65 -29.25
C GLN A 340 -18.48 7.83 -30.10
N LEU A 341 -17.30 7.38 -29.64
CA LEU A 341 -16.09 7.39 -30.45
C LEU A 341 -16.22 6.45 -31.66
N SER A 342 -15.54 6.77 -32.75
CA SER A 342 -15.34 5.84 -33.85
C SER A 342 -14.44 4.67 -33.42
N ALA A 343 -14.50 3.57 -34.18
CA ALA A 343 -13.62 2.42 -33.94
C ALA A 343 -12.13 2.81 -34.02
N ASN A 344 -11.76 3.69 -34.95
CA ASN A 344 -10.37 4.15 -35.10
C ASN A 344 -9.92 4.97 -33.89
N GLU A 345 -10.75 5.89 -33.40
CA GLU A 345 -10.42 6.69 -32.20
C GLU A 345 -10.22 5.81 -30.97
N ARG A 346 -11.05 4.76 -30.80
CA ARG A 346 -10.87 3.78 -29.72
C ARG A 346 -9.57 2.99 -29.87
N VAL A 347 -9.24 2.55 -31.09
CA VAL A 347 -7.99 1.81 -31.38
C VAL A 347 -6.76 2.68 -31.12
N GLU A 348 -6.77 3.93 -31.57
CA GLU A 348 -5.68 4.88 -31.31
C GLU A 348 -5.52 5.15 -29.81
N MET A 349 -6.64 5.32 -29.10
CA MET A 349 -6.64 5.52 -27.66
C MET A 349 -6.08 4.31 -26.90
N GLY A 350 -6.53 3.11 -27.23
CA GLY A 350 -5.99 1.89 -26.64
C GLY A 350 -4.52 1.64 -27.00
N THR A 351 -4.12 1.97 -28.23
CA THR A 351 -2.72 1.82 -28.68
C THR A 351 -1.77 2.67 -27.84
N ARG A 352 -2.14 3.90 -27.47
CA ARG A 352 -1.33 4.71 -26.54
C ARG A 352 -1.11 4.03 -25.20
N GLY A 353 -2.14 3.36 -24.68
CA GLY A 353 -2.04 2.59 -23.44
C GLY A 353 -1.09 1.40 -23.60
N ARG A 354 -1.17 0.67 -24.71
CA ARG A 354 -0.26 -0.44 -25.00
C ARG A 354 1.19 0.03 -25.13
N ASP A 355 1.42 1.10 -25.88
CA ASP A 355 2.76 1.63 -26.11
C ASP A 355 3.39 2.11 -24.80
N ALA A 356 2.60 2.70 -23.89
CA ALA A 356 3.06 3.10 -22.56
C ALA A 356 3.46 1.90 -21.67
N VAL A 357 2.86 0.73 -21.86
CA VAL A 357 3.22 -0.51 -21.13
C VAL A 357 4.48 -1.18 -21.69
N LEU A 358 4.81 -0.93 -22.97
CA LEU A 358 5.93 -1.56 -23.67
C LEU A 358 7.23 -0.73 -23.65
N GLN A 359 7.16 0.53 -23.22
CA GLN A 359 8.32 1.39 -22.95
C GLN A 359 8.93 1.08 -21.59
#